data_AF-B2HDG8-F1
#
_entry.id   AF-B2HDG8-F1
#
_cell.length_a   1.000
_cell.length_b   1.000
_cell.length_c   1.000
_cell.angle_alpha   90.00
_cell.angle_beta   90.00
_cell.angle_gamma   90.00
#
_symmetry.space_group_name_H-M   'P 1'
#
loop_
_entity.id
_entity.type
_entity.pdbx_description
1 polymer ?
#
loop_
_entity_poly.entity_id
_entity_poly.type
_entity_poly.pdbx_seq_one_letter_code
_entity_poly.pdbx_strand_id
1 'polypeptide(L)' 'MDEDEKPTMTEQELWEWLHYDEGIPLTRRAIKHAVLNREIKPTRIGNSNLYCKKDGWDFIKSRKQSGVYHAPETRAAVGE' A
#
# COMPACT_ATOMS: atom_id res chain seq x y z
N MET A 1 8.50 -8.04 19.20
CA MET A 1 7.92 -8.05 17.85
C MET A 1 6.55 -8.65 17.98
N ASP A 2 5.55 -7.79 17.89
CA ASP A 2 4.15 -8.18 17.80
C ASP A 2 3.92 -8.97 16.50
N GLU A 3 2.80 -9.70 16.42
CA GLU A 3 2.47 -10.51 15.25
C GLU A 3 2.45 -9.67 13.95
N ASP A 4 2.01 -8.42 14.05
CA ASP A 4 1.95 -7.47 12.94
C ASP A 4 3.31 -6.95 12.45
N GLU A 5 4.38 -7.18 13.22
CA GLU A 5 5.76 -6.79 12.88
C GLU A 5 6.57 -7.95 12.30
N LYS A 6 6.03 -9.17 12.29
CA LYS A 6 6.75 -10.34 11.78
C LYS A 6 6.70 -10.35 10.25
N PRO A 7 7.85 -10.30 9.55
CA PRO A 7 7.90 -10.31 8.09
C PRO A 7 7.67 -11.73 7.59
N THR A 8 6.39 -12.08 7.41
CA THR A 8 5.93 -13.43 7.07
C THR A 8 5.26 -13.47 5.70
N MET A 9 4.88 -12.32 5.16
CA MET A 9 4.04 -12.21 3.97
C MET A 9 4.87 -11.86 2.75
N THR A 10 4.53 -12.43 1.60
CA THR A 10 5.02 -11.97 0.30
C THR A 10 4.34 -10.67 -0.15
N GLU A 11 4.84 -10.05 -1.23
CA GLU A 11 4.20 -8.87 -1.84
C GLU A 11 2.72 -9.12 -2.19
N GLN A 12 2.42 -10.32 -2.68
CA GLN A 12 1.08 -10.70 -3.08
C GLN A 12 0.17 -10.85 -1.86
N GLU A 13 0.63 -11.55 -0.82
CA GLU A 13 -0.14 -11.75 0.40
C GLU A 13 -0.39 -10.42 1.14
N LEU A 14 0.59 -9.50 1.14
CA LEU A 14 0.41 -8.16 1.70
C LEU A 14 -0.73 -7.41 0.99
N TRP A 15 -0.80 -7.50 -0.35
CA TRP A 15 -1.90 -6.92 -1.11
C TRP A 15 -3.23 -7.61 -0.81
N GLU A 16 -3.27 -8.95 -0.78
CA GLU A 16 -4.49 -9.71 -0.51
C GLU A 16 -5.08 -9.36 0.86
N TRP A 17 -4.22 -9.27 1.88
CA TRP A 17 -4.63 -8.86 3.21
C TRP A 17 -5.19 -7.42 3.22
N LEU A 18 -4.47 -6.44 2.67
CA LEU A 18 -4.95 -5.06 2.61
C LEU A 18 -6.28 -4.92 1.84
N HIS A 19 -6.48 -5.71 0.79
CA HIS A 19 -7.66 -5.60 -0.07
C HIS A 19 -8.86 -6.38 0.48
N TYR A 20 -8.67 -7.64 0.88
CA TYR A 20 -9.77 -8.52 1.26
C TYR A 20 -10.08 -8.51 2.76
N ASP A 21 -9.06 -8.39 3.62
CA ASP A 21 -9.24 -8.41 5.09
C ASP A 21 -9.57 -7.01 5.61
N GLU A 22 -8.79 -6.02 5.19
CA GLU A 22 -8.96 -4.62 5.63
C GLU A 22 -9.96 -3.83 4.76
N GLY A 23 -10.31 -4.36 3.58
CA GLY A 23 -11.29 -3.73 2.68
C GLY A 23 -10.79 -2.45 2.01
N ILE A 24 -9.46 -2.22 1.94
CA ILE A 24 -8.90 -1.03 1.30
C ILE A 24 -8.98 -1.20 -0.22
N PRO A 25 -9.55 -0.24 -0.97
CA PRO A 25 -9.71 -0.33 -2.42
C PRO A 25 -8.36 -0.07 -3.12
N LEU A 26 -7.45 -1.03 -3.01
CA LEU A 26 -6.09 -0.95 -3.52
C LEU A 26 -5.82 -2.04 -4.57
N THR A 27 -5.17 -1.66 -5.65
CA THR A 27 -4.79 -2.61 -6.71
C THR A 27 -3.44 -3.26 -6.40
N ARG A 28 -3.24 -4.51 -6.86
CA ARG A 28 -1.94 -5.20 -6.76
C ARG A 28 -0.80 -4.38 -7.36
N ARG A 29 -1.07 -3.66 -8.45
CA ARG A 29 -0.10 -2.80 -9.13
C ARG A 29 0.37 -1.64 -8.24
N ALA A 30 -0.49 -1.14 -7.35
CA ALA A 30 -0.11 -0.09 -6.40
C ALA A 30 0.92 -0.58 -5.39
N ILE A 31 0.72 -1.76 -4.78
CA ILE A 31 1.74 -2.36 -3.87
C ILE A 31 3.04 -2.61 -4.61
N LYS A 32 2.98 -3.21 -5.81
CA LYS A 32 4.18 -3.48 -6.60
C LYS A 32 5.00 -2.20 -6.87
N HIS A 33 4.32 -1.11 -7.26
CA HIS A 33 5.00 0.17 -7.46
C HIS A 33 5.54 0.75 -6.15
N ALA A 34 4.80 0.64 -5.05
CA ALA A 34 5.26 1.08 -3.73
C ALA A 34 6.54 0.34 -3.29
N VAL A 35 6.64 -0.96 -3.57
CA VAL A 35 7.86 -1.75 -3.32
C VAL A 35 9.01 -1.27 -4.22
N LEU A 36 8.77 -1.08 -5.53
CA LEU A 36 9.79 -0.62 -6.47
C LEU A 36 10.31 0.78 -6.13
N ASN A 37 9.43 1.67 -5.70
CA ASN A 37 9.74 3.03 -5.27
C ASN A 37 10.36 3.09 -3.87
N ARG A 38 10.48 1.95 -3.16
CA ARG A 38 10.95 1.85 -1.78
C ARG A 38 10.11 2.62 -0.77
N GLU A 39 8.82 2.80 -1.07
CA GLU A 39 7.81 3.27 -0.12
C GLU A 39 7.49 2.17 0.89
N ILE A 40 7.43 0.91 0.44
CA ILE A 40 7.36 -0.29 1.28
C ILE A 40 8.73 -0.97 1.27
N LYS A 41 9.33 -1.16 2.45
CA LYS A 41 10.67 -1.74 2.57
C LYS A 41 10.58 -3.24 2.83
N PRO A 42 11.11 -4.11 1.94
CA PRO A 42 11.13 -5.53 2.20
C PRO A 42 12.16 -5.88 3.28
N THR A 43 11.81 -6.84 4.11
CA THR A 43 12.79 -7.59 4.92
C THR A 43 13.33 -8.74 4.08
N ARG A 44 14.62 -8.70 3.76
CA ARG A 44 15.27 -9.72 2.94
C ARG A 44 15.70 -10.90 3.80
N ILE A 45 15.07 -12.06 3.61
CA ILE A 45 15.44 -13.31 4.27
C ILE A 45 15.78 -14.34 3.18
N GLY A 46 17.06 -14.71 3.08
CA GLY A 46 17.57 -15.54 2.00
C GLY A 46 17.39 -14.87 0.63
N ASN A 47 16.70 -15.56 -0.28
CA ASN A 47 16.39 -15.06 -1.63
C ASN A 47 14.98 -14.42 -1.74
N SER A 48 14.28 -14.27 -0.62
CA SER A 48 12.89 -13.79 -0.59
C SER A 48 12.79 -12.40 0.03
N ASN A 49 11.88 -11.59 -0.51
CA ASN A 49 11.45 -10.34 0.07
C ASN A 49 10.15 -10.58 0.84
N LEU A 50 10.18 -10.34 2.15
CA LEU A 50 9.04 -10.52 3.03
C LEU A 50 8.63 -9.19 3.65
N TYR A 51 7.36 -9.09 4.00
CA TYR A 51 6.70 -7.91 4.51
C TYR A 51 5.87 -8.27 5.75
N CYS A 52 5.65 -7.28 6.60
CA CYS A 52 4.75 -7.40 7.74
C CYS A 52 3.51 -6.49 7.56
N LYS A 53 2.47 -6.71 8.35
CA LYS A 53 1.24 -5.91 8.30
C LYS A 53 1.52 -4.43 8.56
N LYS A 54 2.47 -4.15 9.44
CA LYS A 54 2.91 -2.78 9.76
C LYS A 54 3.48 -2.04 8.55
N ASP A 55 4.17 -2.72 7.63
CA ASP A 55 4.65 -2.12 6.39
C ASP A 55 3.48 -1.65 5.50
N GLY A 56 2.42 -2.45 5.43
CA GLY A 56 1.19 -2.08 4.73
C GLY A 56 0.53 -0.85 5.34
N TRP A 57 0.41 -0.82 6.66
CA TRP A 57 -0.15 0.34 7.38
C TRP A 57 0.68 1.60 7.23
N ASP A 58 2.01 1.51 7.30
CA ASP A 58 2.91 2.64 7.14
C ASP A 58 2.77 3.24 5.74
N PHE A 59 2.65 2.39 4.72
CA PHE A 59 2.36 2.83 3.36
C PHE A 59 1.03 3.58 3.26
N ILE A 60 -0.07 3.03 3.80
CA ILE A 60 -1.37 3.71 3.79
C ILE A 60 -1.30 5.04 4.55
N LYS A 61 -0.58 5.08 5.68
CA LYS A 61 -0.36 6.30 6.45
C LYS A 61 0.44 7.34 5.66
N SER A 62 1.45 6.92 4.90
CA SER A 62 2.24 7.77 4.00
C SER A 62 1.39 8.39 2.88
N ARG A 63 0.35 7.68 2.42
CA ARG A 63 -0.61 8.20 1.42
C ARG A 63 -1.56 9.26 1.96
N LYS A 64 -1.60 9.50 3.28
CA LYS A 64 -2.41 10.59 3.85
C LYS A 64 -1.83 11.92 3.39
N GLN A 65 -2.58 12.61 2.53
CA GLN A 65 -2.22 13.95 2.08
C GLN A 65 -2.40 14.93 3.24
N SER A 66 -1.29 15.47 3.75
CA SER A 66 -1.31 16.59 4.69
C SER A 66 -1.43 17.89 3.89
N GLY A 67 -2.66 18.36 3.68
CA GLY A 67 -2.91 19.60 2.94
C GLY A 67 -4.41 19.86 2.74
N VAL A 68 -4.73 21.01 2.15
CA VAL A 68 -6.11 21.31 1.72
C VAL A 68 -6.54 20.22 0.74
N TYR A 69 -7.70 19.61 1.00
CA TYR A 69 -8.27 18.63 0.10
C TYR A 69 -8.58 19.31 -1.24
N HIS A 70 -7.83 18.95 -2.28
CA HIS A 70 -8.17 19.31 -3.65
C HIS A 70 -9.03 18.18 -4.19
N ALA A 71 -10.36 18.39 -4.21
CA ALA A 71 -11.24 17.52 -4.97
C ALA A 71 -10.69 17.44 -6.41
N PRO A 72 -10.67 16.27 -7.05
CA PRO A 72 -10.34 16.20 -8.46
C PRO A 72 -11.28 17.16 -9.18
N GLU A 73 -10.74 18.16 -9.88
CA GLU A 73 -11.55 19.05 -10.71
C GLU A 73 -12.29 18.14 -11.69
N THR A 74 -13.57 17.92 -11.42
CA THR A 74 -14.45 17.23 -12.34
C THR A 74 -14.33 18.01 -13.64
N ARG A 75 -13.71 17.43 -14.68
CA ARG A 75 -13.87 17.90 -16.06
C ARG A 75 -15.31 17.61 -16.48
N ALA A 76 -16.27 18.22 -15.81
CA ALA A 76 -17.62 18.46 -16.30
C ALA A 76 -17.56 19.81 -17.00
N ALA A 77 -16.83 19.86 -18.11
CA ALA A 77 -16.83 20.99 -19.01
C ALA A 77 -17.21 20.48 -20.40
N VAL A 78 -18.24 21.13 -20.94
CA VAL A 78 -18.60 21.27 -22.35
C VAL A 78 -19.57 20.22 -22.92
N GLY A 79 -20.81 20.69 -23.08
CA GLY A 79 -21.87 20.12 -23.92
C GLY A 79 -23.05 21.10 -23.90
N GLU A 80 -23.00 22.05 -24.84
CA GLU A 80 -23.92 23.15 -25.24
C GLU A 80 -25.34 23.21 -24.65
#